data_AF-A0A4Q3J6X6-F1
#
_entry.id   AF-A0A4Q3J6X6-F1
#
_cell.length_a   1.000
_cell.length_b   1.000
_cell.length_c   1.000
_cell.angle_alpha   90.00
_cell.angle_beta   90.00
_cell.angle_gamma   90.00
#
_symmetry.space_group_name_H-M   'P 1'
#
loop_
_entity.id
_entity.type
_entity.pdbx_description
1 polymer ?
#
loop_
_entity_poly.entity_id
_entity_poly.type
_entity_poly.pdbx_seq_one_letter_code
_entity_poly.pdbx_strand_id
1 'polypeptide(L)'
;MNLFFSRLFSAPLLPLLTLAAALGGCAPGGGPTPSPEPVGEPVAERQERLLAAGLNLCGTVQSYVPVGLLSTGLLVVEGVPLLLPIGSQVQGESMLTIGAEVCLTSSLELGGAKGLAVSVNASADATVKVCGVVSSYTAASALLNGAVTIAGQNLPIKAGTQLANGTLLTTGADVCLQATLTTLGQVAAPGTITANAAAQVGLCGVVDAYVAATNTAAGLLRIGQNELPILVGTTIANDDLLKVGLDACVNASVSANGQIGHPTHVVAQAVAHAKVCGTVDAYVAATSSTEGVINLNGTSLLTIRAETVIDGAATLAVGASVCCDLSLDAIGKVVATSTCAASSGEGAGGSAGAGGTTGTGTGGSPGTGAG
;
A
#
# COMPACT_ATOMS: atom_id res chain seq x y z
N MET A 1 -35.98 7.49 34.49
CA MET A 1 -35.82 6.18 33.79
C MET A 1 -34.47 6.23 33.09
N ASN A 2 -33.37 5.96 33.79
CA ASN A 2 -32.73 4.67 34.09
C ASN A 2 -32.18 3.91 32.87
N LEU A 3 -30.85 3.78 32.85
CA LEU A 3 -29.96 2.65 32.47
C LEU A 3 -28.74 3.21 31.71
N PHE A 4 -27.64 3.62 32.35
CA PHE A 4 -26.56 2.81 32.96
C PHE A 4 -26.09 1.64 32.09
N PHE A 5 -24.98 1.82 31.39
CA PHE A 5 -24.10 0.73 30.94
C PHE A 5 -22.63 1.16 31.07
N SER A 6 -22.07 0.93 32.26
CA SER A 6 -20.63 0.90 32.49
C SER A 6 -20.08 -0.38 31.88
N ARG A 7 -19.10 -0.30 30.99
CA ARG A 7 -18.20 -1.41 30.68
C ARG A 7 -16.81 -1.09 31.22
N LEU A 8 -16.46 -1.75 32.32
CA LEU A 8 -15.09 -1.92 32.77
C LEU A 8 -14.32 -2.69 31.70
N PHE A 9 -13.24 -2.12 31.19
CA PHE A 9 -12.18 -2.89 30.52
C PHE A 9 -11.02 -3.05 31.51
N SER A 10 -10.83 -4.30 31.91
CA SER A 10 -9.75 -4.78 32.76
C SER A 10 -8.47 -4.84 31.93
N ALA A 11 -7.43 -4.09 32.31
CA ALA A 11 -6.11 -4.20 31.72
C ALA A 11 -5.38 -5.43 32.29
N PRO A 12 -4.76 -6.30 31.47
CA PRO A 12 -3.91 -7.36 31.99
C PRO A 12 -2.53 -6.79 32.34
N LEU A 13 -2.14 -6.98 33.60
CA LEU A 13 -0.76 -6.91 34.06
C LEU A 13 0.06 -7.98 33.32
N LEU A 14 1.15 -7.57 32.66
CA LEU A 14 2.23 -8.50 32.28
C LEU A 14 3.58 -8.04 32.87
N PRO A 15 4.46 -8.99 33.19
CA PRO A 15 5.47 -8.85 34.23
C PRO A 15 6.80 -8.28 33.74
N LEU A 16 7.51 -7.61 34.67
CA LEU A 16 8.93 -7.32 34.60
C LEU A 16 9.72 -8.60 34.32
N LEU A 17 10.41 -8.65 33.17
CA LEU A 17 11.43 -9.66 32.90
C LEU A 17 12.79 -9.13 33.34
N THR A 18 13.30 -9.70 34.44
CA THR A 18 14.69 -9.63 34.88
C THR A 18 15.59 -10.38 33.90
N LEU A 19 16.52 -9.69 33.25
CA LEU A 19 17.60 -10.33 32.49
C LEU A 19 18.83 -10.45 33.38
N ALA A 20 19.00 -11.64 33.95
CA ALA A 20 20.17 -12.04 34.72
C ALA A 20 21.32 -12.46 33.80
N ALA A 21 22.53 -12.22 34.30
CA ALA A 21 23.82 -12.45 33.68
C ALA A 21 24.09 -13.91 33.30
N ALA A 22 24.80 -14.10 32.18
CA ALA A 22 25.55 -15.32 31.89
C ALA A 22 27.02 -14.95 31.67
N LEU A 23 27.85 -15.25 32.67
CA LEU A 23 29.31 -15.23 32.60
C LEU A 23 29.78 -16.52 31.91
N GLY A 24 30.57 -16.38 30.84
CA GLY A 24 31.34 -17.45 30.22
C GLY A 24 32.70 -16.91 29.82
N GLY A 25 33.75 -17.36 30.50
CA GLY A 25 35.10 -16.82 30.37
C GLY A 25 35.92 -17.44 29.23
N CYS A 26 36.96 -16.70 28.83
CA CYS A 26 38.24 -17.21 28.33
C CYS A 26 39.33 -16.16 28.62
N ALA A 27 40.42 -16.61 29.24
CA ALA A 27 41.64 -15.86 29.60
C ALA A 27 42.69 -15.90 28.46
N PRO A 28 43.96 -15.51 28.68
CA PRO A 28 44.48 -14.17 29.01
C PRO A 28 45.45 -13.66 27.91
N GLY A 29 45.55 -12.35 27.72
CA GLY A 29 46.57 -11.72 26.87
C GLY A 29 47.00 -10.40 27.48
N GLY A 30 48.22 -10.36 28.04
CA GLY A 30 48.76 -9.20 28.76
C GLY A 30 48.99 -8.00 27.86
N GLY A 31 48.51 -6.85 28.31
CA GLY A 31 48.78 -5.52 27.76
C GLY A 31 48.61 -4.47 28.87
N PRO A 32 49.27 -3.31 28.76
CA PRO A 32 49.42 -2.35 29.85
C PRO A 32 48.06 -1.85 30.36
N THR A 33 47.89 -1.91 31.68
CA THR A 33 46.69 -1.52 32.42
C THR A 33 46.21 -0.11 32.05
N PRO A 34 45.02 0.04 31.43
CA PRO A 34 44.34 1.31 31.42
C PRO A 34 43.85 1.64 32.83
N SER A 35 44.04 2.90 33.23
CA SER A 35 43.52 3.47 34.46
C SER A 35 42.01 3.16 34.57
N PRO A 36 41.49 2.75 35.74
CA PRO A 36 40.09 2.40 35.89
C PRO A 36 39.20 3.63 35.60
N GLU A 37 38.49 3.60 34.47
CA GLU A 37 37.35 4.48 34.27
C GLU A 37 36.29 4.16 35.33
N PRO A 38 35.67 5.17 35.97
CA PRO A 38 34.63 4.95 36.97
C PRO A 38 33.40 4.32 36.32
N VAL A 39 33.19 3.03 36.59
CA VAL A 39 31.97 2.30 36.21
C VAL A 39 30.85 2.73 37.15
N GLY A 40 29.91 3.51 36.62
CA GLY A 40 28.60 3.74 37.25
C GLY A 40 28.36 5.13 37.82
N GLU A 41 28.52 6.19 37.04
CA GLU A 41 27.76 7.42 37.33
C GLU A 41 26.29 7.17 36.99
N PRO A 42 25.34 7.42 37.92
CA PRO A 42 23.92 7.32 37.61
C PRO A 42 23.55 8.34 36.52
N VAL A 43 22.70 7.93 35.57
CA VAL A 43 22.27 8.74 34.40
C VAL A 43 21.79 10.14 34.84
N ALA A 44 21.19 10.25 36.02
CA ALA A 44 20.75 11.50 36.63
C ALA A 44 21.90 12.50 36.90
N GLU A 45 23.06 12.04 37.35
CA GLU A 45 24.18 12.89 37.75
C GLU A 45 24.98 13.36 36.52
N ARG A 46 25.06 12.53 35.48
CA ARG A 46 25.57 12.93 34.16
C ARG A 46 24.68 13.98 33.50
N GLN A 47 23.36 13.86 33.69
CA GLN A 47 22.37 14.79 33.17
C GLN A 47 22.43 16.14 33.92
N GLU A 48 22.58 16.17 35.24
CA GLU A 48 22.78 17.43 35.99
C GLU A 48 24.06 18.16 35.57
N ARG A 49 25.17 17.45 35.29
CA ARG A 49 26.40 18.06 34.76
C ARG A 49 26.24 18.65 33.35
N LEU A 50 25.48 17.97 32.49
CA LEU A 50 25.15 18.47 31.14
C LEU A 50 24.20 19.68 31.19
N LEU A 51 23.24 19.69 32.11
CA LEU A 51 22.31 20.81 32.31
C LEU A 51 23.01 22.04 32.90
N ALA A 52 24.00 21.86 33.78
CA ALA A 52 24.79 22.96 34.35
C ALA A 52 25.74 23.60 33.33
N ALA A 53 26.12 22.89 32.27
CA ALA A 53 27.04 23.36 31.23
C ALA A 53 26.34 24.05 30.03
N GLY A 54 25.00 24.10 30.03
CA GLY A 54 24.21 24.47 28.87
C GLY A 54 24.16 23.31 27.87
N LEU A 55 23.00 22.65 27.79
CA LEU A 55 22.78 21.60 26.79
C LEU A 55 22.80 22.23 25.40
N ASN A 56 23.72 21.80 24.55
CA ASN A 56 23.69 22.03 23.11
C ASN A 56 23.76 20.67 22.42
N LEU A 57 22.59 20.11 22.12
CA LEU A 57 22.45 18.77 21.53
C LEU A 57 21.83 18.89 20.15
N CYS A 58 22.63 18.68 19.12
CA CYS A 58 22.16 18.64 17.73
C CYS A 58 22.06 17.20 17.23
N GLY A 59 20.99 16.87 16.50
CA GLY A 59 20.84 15.55 15.89
C GLY A 59 19.43 15.25 15.39
N THR A 60 19.22 14.01 14.94
CA THR A 60 17.92 13.54 14.45
C THR A 60 17.00 13.11 15.60
N VAL A 61 15.76 13.59 15.59
CA VAL A 61 14.72 13.17 16.55
C VAL A 61 14.28 11.75 16.22
N GLN A 62 14.50 10.81 17.13
CA GLN A 62 14.10 9.40 16.96
C GLN A 62 12.75 9.10 17.61
N SER A 63 12.46 9.73 18.75
CA SER A 63 11.15 9.64 19.40
C SER A 63 10.89 10.87 20.25
N TYR A 64 9.62 11.24 20.38
CA TYR A 64 9.20 12.34 21.22
C TYR A 64 7.84 12.01 21.87
N VAL A 65 7.81 12.10 23.19
CA VAL A 65 6.64 11.96 24.04
C VAL A 65 6.46 13.28 24.79
N PRO A 66 5.36 14.02 24.54
CA PRO A 66 5.14 15.33 25.16
C PRO A 66 5.00 15.23 26.67
N VAL A 67 5.34 16.31 27.36
CA VAL A 67 5.20 16.40 28.81
C VAL A 67 3.72 16.53 29.16
N GLY A 68 3.22 15.65 30.02
CA GLY A 68 1.85 15.73 30.53
C GLY A 68 1.78 16.54 31.82
N LEU A 69 0.56 16.92 32.22
CA LEU A 69 0.31 17.60 33.52
C LEU A 69 0.77 16.77 34.72
N LEU A 70 0.84 15.44 34.57
CA LEU A 70 1.18 14.48 35.61
C LEU A 70 2.23 13.44 35.16
N SER A 71 2.81 13.59 33.97
CA SER A 71 3.75 12.63 33.40
C SER A 71 4.96 13.31 32.79
N THR A 72 6.15 12.81 33.11
CA THR A 72 7.40 13.21 32.45
C THR A 72 7.35 12.89 30.96
N GLY A 73 7.85 13.80 30.13
CA GLY A 73 8.06 13.55 28.71
C GLY A 73 9.40 12.86 28.44
N LEU A 74 9.57 12.36 27.22
CA LEU A 74 10.82 11.75 26.75
C LEU A 74 11.12 12.26 25.34
N LEU A 75 12.33 12.75 25.11
CA LEU A 75 12.81 13.12 23.78
C LEU A 75 14.11 12.34 23.51
N VAL A 76 14.18 11.62 22.40
CA VAL A 76 15.41 10.91 21.99
C VAL A 76 15.99 11.59 20.75
N VAL A 77 17.21 12.10 20.86
CA VAL A 77 17.96 12.71 19.74
C VAL A 77 19.27 11.97 19.57
N GLU A 78 19.53 11.41 18.37
CA GLU A 78 20.73 10.60 18.09
C GLU A 78 20.97 9.48 19.12
N GLY A 79 19.89 8.83 19.58
CA GLY A 79 19.96 7.78 20.60
C GLY A 79 20.24 8.28 22.02
N VAL A 80 20.36 9.59 22.24
CA VAL A 80 20.49 10.20 23.57
C VAL A 80 19.10 10.49 24.13
N PRO A 81 18.64 9.76 25.17
CA PRO A 81 17.36 10.04 25.81
C PRO A 81 17.47 11.26 26.74
N LEU A 82 16.63 12.25 26.49
CA LEU A 82 16.42 13.42 27.33
C LEU A 82 15.07 13.31 28.04
N LEU A 83 15.12 13.07 29.34
CA LEU A 83 13.91 13.12 30.18
C LEU A 83 13.48 14.57 30.38
N LEU A 84 12.20 14.84 30.13
CA LEU A 84 11.57 16.15 30.32
C LEU A 84 10.76 16.11 31.62
N PRO A 85 11.22 16.76 32.71
CA PRO A 85 10.49 16.83 33.97
C PRO A 85 9.09 17.40 33.80
N ILE A 86 8.16 17.03 34.70
CA ILE A 86 6.81 17.63 34.73
C ILE A 86 6.92 19.16 34.82
N GLY A 87 6.14 19.86 33.99
CA GLY A 87 6.14 21.32 33.93
C GLY A 87 7.26 21.94 33.09
N SER A 88 8.10 21.12 32.43
CA SER A 88 9.02 21.61 31.40
C SER A 88 8.24 22.22 30.24
N GLN A 89 8.74 23.32 29.70
CA GLN A 89 8.21 23.91 28.47
C GLN A 89 9.23 23.72 27.36
N VAL A 90 8.77 23.10 26.28
CA VAL A 90 9.57 22.93 25.07
C VAL A 90 9.07 23.99 24.07
N GLN A 91 9.91 24.99 23.78
CA GLN A 91 9.60 25.95 22.74
C GLN A 91 9.93 25.33 21.38
N GLY A 92 8.98 25.38 20.45
CA GLY A 92 9.12 24.72 19.15
C GLY A 92 8.80 23.22 19.15
N GLU A 93 7.91 22.73 20.02
CA GLU A 93 7.47 21.32 19.99
C GLU A 93 6.98 20.85 18.62
N SER A 94 6.40 21.75 17.82
CA SER A 94 5.99 21.46 16.44
C SER A 94 7.15 21.06 15.52
N MET A 95 8.39 21.26 15.94
CA MET A 95 9.61 20.89 15.21
C MET A 95 10.15 19.52 15.63
N LEU A 96 9.65 18.94 16.73
CA LEU A 96 10.07 17.63 17.24
C LEU A 96 9.33 16.50 16.52
N THR A 97 9.43 16.49 15.19
CA THR A 97 8.92 15.41 14.35
C THR A 97 9.99 14.33 14.23
N ILE A 98 9.58 13.06 14.28
CA ILE A 98 10.50 11.93 14.05
C ILE A 98 11.20 12.11 12.70
N GLY A 99 12.54 12.06 12.71
CA GLY A 99 13.40 12.29 11.55
C GLY A 99 13.81 13.74 11.31
N ALA A 100 13.32 14.71 12.09
CA ALA A 100 13.78 16.10 12.00
C ALA A 100 15.17 16.24 12.61
N GLU A 101 16.05 16.99 11.94
CA GLU A 101 17.34 17.40 12.49
C GLU A 101 17.17 18.69 13.29
N VAL A 102 17.36 18.62 14.60
CA VAL A 102 17.13 19.72 15.53
C VAL A 102 18.36 19.99 16.38
N CYS A 103 18.55 21.24 16.77
CA CYS A 103 19.53 21.64 17.78
C CYS A 103 18.79 22.13 19.03
N LEU A 104 18.91 21.35 20.09
CA LEU A 104 18.36 21.66 21.40
C LEU A 104 19.32 22.56 22.14
N THR A 105 18.81 23.70 22.60
CA THR A 105 19.51 24.57 23.55
C THR A 105 18.71 24.63 24.83
N SER A 106 19.31 24.31 25.97
CA SER A 106 18.64 24.47 27.27
C SER A 106 19.12 25.74 27.97
N SER A 107 18.18 26.52 28.49
CA SER A 107 18.48 27.53 29.50
C SER A 107 17.80 27.12 30.80
N LEU A 108 18.60 26.78 31.82
CA LEU A 108 18.09 26.46 33.15
C LEU A 108 17.90 27.77 33.92
N GLU A 109 16.66 28.27 33.99
CA GLU A 109 16.36 29.39 34.87
C GLU A 109 16.22 28.89 36.32
N LEU A 110 17.29 28.99 37.11
CA LEU A 110 17.31 28.64 38.55
C LEU A 110 16.54 29.64 39.43
N GLY A 111 15.51 30.30 38.89
CA GLY A 111 14.72 31.35 39.53
C GLY A 111 13.39 30.85 40.10
N GLY A 112 13.38 29.77 40.89
CA GLY A 112 12.24 29.37 41.72
C GLY A 112 10.98 28.92 40.98
N ALA A 113 10.76 27.60 40.93
CA ALA A 113 9.50 26.93 40.59
C ALA A 113 9.06 26.85 39.11
N LYS A 114 9.94 27.06 38.12
CA LYS A 114 9.61 26.76 36.72
C LYS A 114 10.59 25.77 36.11
N GLY A 115 10.05 24.75 35.45
CA GLY A 115 10.77 23.59 34.93
C GLY A 115 11.82 23.94 33.87
N LEU A 116 12.50 22.91 33.37
CA LEU A 116 13.49 23.02 32.31
C LEU A 116 12.84 23.69 31.08
N ALA A 117 13.38 24.83 30.65
CA ALA A 117 13.04 25.45 29.38
C ALA A 117 14.01 24.93 28.32
N VAL A 118 13.50 24.10 27.40
CA VAL A 118 14.27 23.61 26.26
C VAL A 118 13.79 24.37 25.03
N SER A 119 14.69 25.11 24.40
CA SER A 119 14.42 25.75 23.11
C SER A 119 14.89 24.82 22.00
N VAL A 120 13.94 24.38 21.17
CA VAL A 120 14.23 23.63 19.95
C VAL A 120 14.49 24.66 18.85
N ASN A 121 15.75 24.82 18.48
CA ASN A 121 16.07 25.56 17.28
C ASN A 121 16.13 24.54 16.14
N ALA A 122 15.44 24.82 15.02
CA ALA A 122 15.85 24.22 13.76
C ALA A 122 17.35 24.48 13.62
N SER A 123 18.12 23.39 13.45
CA SER A 123 19.35 23.50 12.68
C SER A 123 18.98 24.29 11.42
N ALA A 124 19.71 25.37 11.12
CA ALA A 124 19.41 26.20 9.96
C ALA A 124 19.21 25.27 8.76
N ASP A 125 17.98 25.21 8.25
CA ASP A 125 17.51 24.29 7.21
C ASP A 125 17.35 22.80 7.61
N ALA A 126 16.59 22.52 8.67
CA ALA A 126 16.15 21.16 9.00
C ALA A 126 15.31 20.57 7.85
N THR A 127 15.85 19.54 7.18
CA THR A 127 15.11 18.78 6.17
C THR A 127 14.32 17.66 6.83
N VAL A 128 13.03 17.54 6.48
CA VAL A 128 12.16 16.46 6.95
C VAL A 128 11.69 15.62 5.78
N LYS A 129 11.55 14.31 6.01
CA LYS A 129 10.89 13.38 5.08
C LYS A 129 9.71 12.73 5.79
N VAL A 130 8.50 13.09 5.39
CA VAL A 130 7.25 12.55 5.95
C VAL A 130 6.52 11.79 4.85
N CYS A 131 6.30 10.49 5.06
CA CYS A 131 5.61 9.62 4.10
C CYS A 131 4.29 9.11 4.66
N GLY A 132 3.27 9.02 3.81
CA GLY A 132 2.00 8.38 4.10
C GLY A 132 0.83 9.01 3.37
N VAL A 133 -0.38 8.66 3.84
CA VAL A 133 -1.63 9.09 3.21
C VAL A 133 -1.95 10.55 3.55
N VAL A 134 -2.27 11.34 2.53
CA VAL A 134 -2.77 12.72 2.66
C VAL A 134 -4.22 12.68 3.13
N SER A 135 -4.51 13.19 4.32
CA SER A 135 -5.89 13.29 4.85
C SER A 135 -6.54 14.64 4.57
N SER A 136 -5.75 15.71 4.46
CA SER A 136 -6.22 17.02 4.04
C SER A 136 -5.09 17.83 3.43
N TYR A 137 -5.42 18.68 2.45
CA TYR A 137 -4.48 19.60 1.84
C TYR A 137 -5.14 20.95 1.54
N THR A 138 -4.47 22.03 1.94
CA THR A 138 -4.79 23.41 1.57
C THR A 138 -3.49 24.05 1.08
N ALA A 139 -3.43 24.39 -0.21
CA ALA A 139 -2.26 25.01 -0.80
C ALA A 139 -1.95 26.37 -0.15
N ALA A 140 -0.67 26.67 0.06
CA ALA A 140 -0.25 28.00 0.44
C ALA A 140 -0.43 28.96 -0.75
N SER A 141 -0.88 30.18 -0.47
CA SER A 141 -0.91 31.27 -1.45
C SER A 141 0.26 32.23 -1.19
N ALA A 142 0.43 33.25 -2.04
CA ALA A 142 1.45 34.28 -1.83
C ALA A 142 1.29 35.02 -0.48
N LEU A 143 0.08 35.03 0.10
CA LEU A 143 -0.24 35.82 1.29
C LEU A 143 -0.74 34.99 2.48
N LEU A 144 -1.19 33.76 2.24
CA LEU A 144 -1.77 32.90 3.27
C LEU A 144 -1.01 31.59 3.38
N ASN A 145 -0.76 31.18 4.62
CA ASN A 145 -0.21 29.87 4.93
C ASN A 145 -1.17 28.78 4.48
N GLY A 146 -0.61 27.69 3.97
CA GLY A 146 -1.32 26.45 3.69
C GLY A 146 -1.11 25.42 4.80
N ALA A 147 -1.64 24.21 4.60
CA ALA A 147 -1.38 23.07 5.47
C ALA A 147 -1.56 21.77 4.69
N VAL A 148 -0.80 20.74 5.06
CA VAL A 148 -0.99 19.37 4.56
C VAL A 148 -0.94 18.41 5.73
N THR A 149 -1.85 17.44 5.77
CA THR A 149 -1.83 16.39 6.80
C THR A 149 -1.44 15.05 6.17
N ILE A 150 -0.25 14.55 6.49
CA ILE A 150 0.32 13.29 5.95
C ILE A 150 0.51 12.31 7.11
N ALA A 151 0.00 11.08 6.98
CA ALA A 151 0.07 10.07 8.04
C ALA A 151 -0.48 10.57 9.41
N GLY A 152 -1.49 11.45 9.37
CA GLY A 152 -2.07 12.08 10.56
C GLY A 152 -1.27 13.25 11.13
N GLN A 153 -0.12 13.60 10.55
CA GLN A 153 0.68 14.76 10.97
C GLN A 153 0.32 16.00 10.16
N ASN A 154 -0.15 17.04 10.84
CA ASN A 154 -0.47 18.32 10.22
C ASN A 154 0.79 19.19 10.10
N LEU A 155 1.18 19.46 8.86
CA LEU A 155 2.38 20.20 8.49
C LEU A 155 1.96 21.56 7.90
N PRO A 156 2.15 22.67 8.62
CA PRO A 156 1.83 24.00 8.10
C PRO A 156 2.80 24.38 6.97
N ILE A 157 2.28 24.98 5.91
CA ILE A 157 3.06 25.42 4.74
C ILE A 157 3.15 26.94 4.76
N LYS A 158 4.36 27.49 4.74
CA LYS A 158 4.57 28.94 4.78
C LYS A 158 3.99 29.62 3.53
N ALA A 159 3.37 30.78 3.71
CA ALA A 159 2.92 31.63 2.61
C ALA A 159 4.04 31.87 1.57
N GLY A 160 3.68 31.81 0.29
CA GLY A 160 4.60 31.92 -0.84
C GLY A 160 5.38 30.65 -1.18
N THR A 161 5.24 29.57 -0.40
CA THR A 161 5.91 28.29 -0.70
C THR A 161 5.18 27.55 -1.80
N GLN A 162 5.92 27.16 -2.84
CA GLN A 162 5.45 26.21 -3.86
C GLN A 162 6.12 24.85 -3.65
N LEU A 163 5.30 23.81 -3.49
CA LEU A 163 5.77 22.43 -3.44
C LEU A 163 5.89 21.89 -4.85
N ALA A 164 7.07 21.42 -5.23
CA ALA A 164 7.26 20.71 -6.49
C ALA A 164 6.40 19.44 -6.47
N ASN A 165 5.69 19.19 -7.58
CA ASN A 165 4.67 18.14 -7.69
C ASN A 165 3.52 18.25 -6.67
N GLY A 166 3.19 19.46 -6.21
CA GLY A 166 2.06 19.68 -5.29
C GLY A 166 0.70 19.21 -5.83
N THR A 167 0.58 18.92 -7.13
CA THR A 167 -0.59 18.28 -7.74
C THR A 167 -0.82 16.84 -7.26
N LEU A 168 0.21 16.17 -6.72
CA LEU A 168 0.10 14.84 -6.13
C LEU A 168 -0.56 14.85 -4.73
N LEU A 169 -0.66 16.02 -4.08
CA LEU A 169 -1.29 16.20 -2.77
C LEU A 169 -2.82 16.21 -2.88
N THR A 170 -3.39 15.09 -3.30
CA THR A 170 -4.83 14.85 -3.29
C THR A 170 -5.19 14.06 -2.04
N THR A 171 -6.32 14.37 -1.40
CA THR A 171 -6.80 13.59 -0.25
C THR A 171 -6.94 12.12 -0.66
N GLY A 172 -6.31 11.23 0.11
CA GLY A 172 -6.21 9.79 -0.17
C GLY A 172 -4.90 9.36 -0.82
N ALA A 173 -4.07 10.27 -1.36
CA ALA A 173 -2.81 9.90 -1.99
C ALA A 173 -1.74 9.49 -0.96
N ASP A 174 -1.00 8.41 -1.24
CA ASP A 174 0.19 8.01 -0.46
C ASP A 174 1.45 8.65 -1.07
N VAL A 175 2.02 9.61 -0.36
CA VAL A 175 3.11 10.46 -0.84
C VAL A 175 4.19 10.59 0.22
N CYS A 176 5.42 10.87 -0.22
CA CYS A 176 6.50 11.33 0.61
C CYS A 176 6.74 12.82 0.35
N LEU A 177 6.54 13.65 1.36
CA LEU A 177 6.99 15.04 1.39
C LEU A 177 8.43 15.07 1.88
N GLN A 178 9.32 15.64 1.08
CA GLN A 178 10.66 16.02 1.51
C GLN A 178 10.77 17.54 1.44
N ALA A 179 10.98 18.20 2.57
CA ALA A 179 11.05 19.66 2.59
C ALA A 179 11.88 20.20 3.75
N THR A 180 12.32 21.44 3.58
CA THR A 180 12.98 22.19 4.64
C THR A 180 11.94 22.86 5.53
N LEU A 181 12.12 22.79 6.85
CA LEU A 181 11.29 23.50 7.82
C LEU A 181 11.92 24.85 8.18
N THR A 182 11.08 25.87 8.32
CA THR A 182 11.47 27.15 8.94
C THR A 182 11.69 26.99 10.45
N THR A 183 12.23 28.02 11.09
CA THR A 183 12.33 28.14 12.55
C THR A 183 10.98 28.06 13.29
N LEU A 184 9.86 28.20 12.58
CA LEU A 184 8.51 28.05 13.11
C LEU A 184 7.91 26.66 12.82
N GLY A 185 8.70 25.71 12.29
CA GLY A 185 8.23 24.38 11.89
C GLY A 185 7.34 24.38 10.64
N GLN A 186 7.32 25.47 9.86
CA GLN A 186 6.56 25.55 8.61
C GLN A 186 7.37 25.02 7.45
N VAL A 187 6.75 24.25 6.57
CA VAL A 187 7.32 23.81 5.30
C VAL A 187 7.66 25.04 4.44
N ALA A 188 8.93 25.14 4.05
CA ALA A 188 9.48 26.18 3.18
C ALA A 188 9.99 25.61 1.86
N ALA A 189 10.22 26.49 0.90
CA ALA A 189 10.86 26.11 -0.35
C ALA A 189 12.38 25.90 -0.13
N PRO A 190 13.00 24.90 -0.79
CA PRO A 190 12.38 23.94 -1.70
C PRO A 190 11.72 22.77 -0.96
N GLY A 191 10.49 22.43 -1.35
CA GLY A 191 9.82 21.20 -0.92
C GLY A 191 9.43 20.37 -2.14
N THR A 192 9.68 19.07 -2.09
CA THR A 192 9.35 18.12 -3.16
C THR A 192 8.36 17.08 -2.65
N ILE A 193 7.36 16.78 -3.48
CA ILE A 193 6.47 15.65 -3.28
C ILE A 193 6.88 14.54 -4.24
N THR A 194 7.09 13.36 -3.71
CA THR A 194 7.23 12.13 -4.50
C THR A 194 6.08 11.20 -4.14
N ALA A 195 5.57 10.45 -5.11
CA ALA A 195 4.70 9.33 -4.79
C ALA A 195 5.49 8.40 -3.86
N ASN A 196 4.88 8.00 -2.74
CA ASN A 196 5.47 6.97 -1.91
C ASN A 196 5.33 5.69 -2.71
N ALA A 197 6.38 5.33 -3.45
CA ALA A 197 6.37 4.27 -4.45
C ALA A 197 6.17 2.92 -3.77
N ALA A 198 4.91 2.66 -3.49
CA ALA A 198 4.22 1.41 -3.52
C ALA A 198 4.85 0.42 -4.51
N ALA A 199 5.08 -0.81 -4.07
CA ALA A 199 5.45 -1.90 -4.98
C ALA A 199 4.38 -2.00 -6.07
N GLN A 200 4.79 -2.29 -7.31
CA GLN A 200 3.83 -2.61 -8.36
C GLN A 200 3.44 -4.08 -8.21
N VAL A 201 2.14 -4.34 -8.24
CA VAL A 201 1.58 -5.68 -8.26
C VAL A 201 0.76 -5.84 -9.53
N GLY A 202 1.07 -6.87 -10.30
CA GLY A 202 0.31 -7.28 -11.48
C GLY A 202 -0.46 -8.55 -11.15
N LEU A 203 -1.80 -8.46 -11.12
CA LEU A 203 -2.68 -9.62 -10.92
C LEU A 203 -3.58 -9.78 -12.13
N CYS A 204 -3.69 -11.00 -12.63
CA CYS A 204 -4.62 -11.34 -13.70
C CYS A 204 -5.49 -12.51 -13.27
N GLY A 205 -6.75 -12.50 -13.67
CA GLY A 205 -7.68 -13.60 -13.46
C GLY A 205 -9.11 -13.12 -13.28
N VAL A 206 -9.98 -14.07 -12.92
CA VAL A 206 -11.39 -13.81 -12.68
C VAL A 206 -11.57 -12.97 -11.42
N VAL A 207 -12.36 -11.90 -11.53
CA VAL A 207 -12.74 -11.05 -10.41
C VAL A 207 -13.79 -11.80 -9.57
N ASP A 208 -13.41 -12.20 -8.36
CA ASP A 208 -14.28 -12.89 -7.41
C ASP A 208 -15.11 -11.92 -6.57
N ALA A 209 -14.58 -10.72 -6.31
CA ALA A 209 -15.28 -9.67 -5.58
C ALA A 209 -14.68 -8.30 -5.93
N TYR A 210 -15.54 -7.30 -6.09
CA TYR A 210 -15.10 -5.92 -6.24
C TYR A 210 -16.06 -4.99 -5.51
N VAL A 211 -15.49 -4.14 -4.65
CA VAL A 211 -16.17 -3.05 -3.96
C VAL A 211 -15.30 -1.82 -4.14
N ALA A 212 -15.78 -0.84 -4.90
CA ALA A 212 -15.06 0.41 -5.10
C ALA A 212 -14.82 1.14 -3.76
N ALA A 213 -13.64 1.74 -3.61
CA ALA A 213 -13.38 2.63 -2.51
C ALA A 213 -14.21 3.91 -2.68
N THR A 214 -14.65 4.50 -1.57
CA THR A 214 -15.30 5.81 -1.55
C THR A 214 -14.39 6.81 -0.84
N ASN A 215 -14.74 8.09 -0.85
CA ASN A 215 -14.02 9.13 -0.10
C ASN A 215 -14.00 8.89 1.42
N THR A 216 -14.85 7.99 1.94
CA THR A 216 -15.02 7.77 3.38
C THR A 216 -14.87 6.30 3.81
N ALA A 217 -14.80 5.36 2.86
CA ALA A 217 -14.70 3.93 3.16
C ALA A 217 -13.74 3.24 2.19
N ALA A 218 -12.94 2.30 2.74
CA ALA A 218 -12.02 1.49 1.96
C ALA A 218 -12.81 0.54 1.04
N GLY A 219 -12.21 0.24 -0.11
CA GLY A 219 -12.74 -0.75 -1.05
C GLY A 219 -12.04 -2.09 -0.93
N LEU A 220 -12.43 -3.03 -1.79
CA LEU A 220 -11.87 -4.37 -1.87
C LEU A 220 -11.81 -4.83 -3.33
N LEU A 221 -10.70 -5.44 -3.73
CA LEU A 221 -10.60 -6.19 -4.98
C LEU A 221 -10.10 -7.59 -4.68
N ARG A 222 -10.81 -8.60 -5.18
CA ARG A 222 -10.41 -10.00 -5.10
C ARG A 222 -10.33 -10.61 -6.48
N ILE A 223 -9.15 -11.11 -6.85
CA ILE A 223 -8.88 -11.80 -8.12
C ILE A 223 -8.29 -13.16 -7.79
N GLY A 224 -9.05 -14.23 -8.05
CA GLY A 224 -8.72 -15.56 -7.58
C GLY A 224 -8.61 -15.62 -6.04
N GLN A 225 -7.51 -16.19 -5.56
CA GLN A 225 -7.22 -16.32 -4.12
C GLN A 225 -6.62 -15.03 -3.50
N ASN A 226 -6.33 -14.01 -4.31
CA ASN A 226 -5.66 -12.81 -3.85
C ASN A 226 -6.68 -11.71 -3.54
N GLU A 227 -6.66 -11.24 -2.29
CA GLU A 227 -7.48 -10.14 -1.82
C GLU A 227 -6.61 -8.91 -1.57
N LEU A 228 -6.94 -7.82 -2.26
CA LEU A 228 -6.22 -6.54 -2.19
C LEU A 228 -7.17 -5.47 -1.66
N PRO A 229 -6.94 -4.95 -0.44
CA PRO A 229 -7.69 -3.81 0.07
C PRO A 229 -7.40 -2.56 -0.77
N ILE A 230 -8.45 -1.76 -1.05
CA ILE A 230 -8.33 -0.50 -1.78
C ILE A 230 -8.41 0.65 -0.78
N LEU A 231 -7.42 1.55 -0.81
CA LEU A 231 -7.34 2.69 0.08
C LEU A 231 -8.52 3.66 -0.15
N VAL A 232 -9.01 4.27 0.93
CA VAL A 232 -10.07 5.30 0.89
C VAL A 232 -9.71 6.41 -0.09
N GLY A 233 -10.68 6.84 -0.90
CA GLY A 233 -10.50 7.91 -1.89
C GLY A 233 -9.78 7.48 -3.18
N THR A 234 -9.36 6.21 -3.29
CA THR A 234 -8.70 5.72 -4.51
C THR A 234 -9.71 5.50 -5.62
N THR A 235 -9.44 6.07 -6.79
CA THR A 235 -10.19 5.79 -8.03
C THR A 235 -9.40 4.83 -8.90
N ILE A 236 -10.04 3.73 -9.33
CA ILE A 236 -9.44 2.77 -10.26
C ILE A 236 -9.91 3.14 -11.67
N ALA A 237 -8.97 3.24 -12.63
CA ALA A 237 -9.32 3.52 -14.02
C ALA A 237 -9.87 2.26 -14.70
N ASN A 238 -10.94 2.43 -15.48
CA ASN A 238 -11.66 1.33 -16.13
C ASN A 238 -12.22 0.30 -15.13
N ASP A 239 -12.71 0.75 -13.97
CA ASP A 239 -13.37 -0.09 -12.97
C ASP A 239 -14.61 -0.83 -13.49
N ASP A 240 -15.23 -0.33 -14.57
CA ASP A 240 -16.27 -1.03 -15.35
C ASP A 240 -15.90 -2.46 -15.77
N LEU A 241 -14.60 -2.75 -15.86
CA LEU A 241 -14.04 -4.06 -16.21
C LEU A 241 -13.88 -4.99 -15.00
N LEU A 242 -14.00 -4.47 -13.77
CA LEU A 242 -13.86 -5.23 -12.52
C LEU A 242 -15.19 -5.79 -12.02
N LYS A 243 -16.05 -6.26 -12.93
CA LYS A 243 -17.31 -6.92 -12.55
C LYS A 243 -17.04 -8.35 -12.14
N VAL A 244 -17.73 -8.81 -11.10
CA VAL A 244 -17.62 -10.18 -10.61
C VAL A 244 -17.89 -11.16 -11.74
N GLY A 245 -16.99 -12.13 -11.93
CA GLY A 245 -17.03 -13.13 -12.99
C GLY A 245 -16.33 -12.74 -14.30
N LEU A 246 -15.81 -11.52 -14.44
CA LEU A 246 -14.98 -11.13 -15.59
C LEU A 246 -13.50 -11.41 -15.31
N ASP A 247 -12.76 -11.76 -16.37
CA ASP A 247 -11.30 -11.86 -16.31
C ASP A 247 -10.68 -10.47 -16.56
N ALA A 248 -9.85 -10.02 -15.62
CA ALA A 248 -9.21 -8.72 -15.67
C ALA A 248 -7.75 -8.82 -15.24
N CYS A 249 -6.89 -8.05 -15.93
CA CYS A 249 -5.53 -7.80 -15.47
C CYS A 249 -5.46 -6.42 -14.81
N VAL A 250 -5.00 -6.40 -13.58
CA VAL A 250 -4.83 -5.21 -12.75
C VAL A 250 -3.35 -5.01 -12.50
N ASN A 251 -2.82 -3.90 -12.98
CA ASN A 251 -1.51 -3.38 -12.58
C ASN A 251 -1.73 -2.25 -11.59
N ALA A 252 -1.55 -2.56 -10.30
CA ALA A 252 -1.80 -1.66 -9.19
C ALA A 252 -0.50 -1.28 -8.47
N SER A 253 -0.42 -0.04 -8.01
CA SER A 253 0.57 0.36 -7.01
C SER A 253 0.00 0.08 -5.62
N VAL A 254 0.66 -0.80 -4.85
CA VAL A 254 0.29 -1.12 -3.46
C VAL A 254 1.17 -0.40 -2.43
N SER A 255 0.55 0.38 -1.55
CA SER A 255 1.21 1.06 -0.42
C SER A 255 2.03 0.09 0.45
N ALA A 256 2.83 0.64 1.37
CA ALA A 256 3.61 -0.17 2.32
C ALA A 256 2.73 -1.14 3.17
N ASN A 257 1.43 -0.85 3.28
CA ASN A 257 0.46 -1.69 3.99
C ASN A 257 -0.26 -2.70 3.07
N GLY A 258 0.18 -2.85 1.81
CA GLY A 258 -0.42 -3.74 0.83
C GLY A 258 -1.73 -3.24 0.23
N GLN A 259 -2.10 -1.97 0.44
CA GLN A 259 -3.35 -1.39 -0.05
C GLN A 259 -3.17 -0.69 -1.40
N ILE A 260 -4.10 -0.85 -2.33
CA ILE A 260 -4.10 -0.14 -3.62
C ILE A 260 -4.36 1.36 -3.38
N GLY A 261 -3.45 2.25 -3.80
CA GLY A 261 -3.51 3.69 -3.44
C GLY A 261 -3.15 4.73 -4.52
N HIS A 262 -2.92 4.32 -5.78
CA HIS A 262 -2.61 5.26 -6.89
C HIS A 262 -3.18 4.73 -8.22
N PRO A 263 -3.19 5.51 -9.34
CA PRO A 263 -3.98 5.20 -10.52
C PRO A 263 -3.59 3.82 -11.01
N THR A 264 -4.55 2.93 -10.82
CA THR A 264 -4.45 1.53 -11.16
C THR A 264 -5.04 1.41 -12.54
N HIS A 265 -4.24 0.91 -13.48
CA HIS A 265 -4.74 0.63 -14.82
C HIS A 265 -5.30 -0.78 -14.83
N VAL A 266 -6.61 -0.87 -15.03
CA VAL A 266 -7.28 -2.12 -15.35
C VAL A 266 -7.30 -2.24 -16.86
N VAL A 267 -6.78 -3.36 -17.34
CA VAL A 267 -6.88 -3.77 -18.74
C VAL A 267 -7.80 -4.98 -18.77
N ALA A 268 -8.83 -4.92 -19.62
CA ALA A 268 -9.64 -6.09 -19.86
C ALA A 268 -8.71 -7.17 -20.40
N GLN A 269 -8.70 -8.34 -19.77
CA GLN A 269 -8.46 -9.53 -20.57
C GLN A 269 -9.75 -9.72 -21.34
N ALA A 270 -9.78 -9.23 -22.57
CA ALA A 270 -10.80 -9.65 -23.51
C ALA A 270 -10.54 -11.13 -23.79
N VAL A 271 -11.09 -12.00 -22.93
CA VAL A 271 -11.11 -13.43 -23.19
C VAL A 271 -12.10 -13.63 -24.32
N ALA A 272 -11.62 -13.68 -25.55
CA ALA A 272 -12.46 -13.97 -26.69
C ALA A 272 -12.77 -15.46 -26.66
N HIS A 273 -14.05 -15.81 -26.52
CA HIS A 273 -14.49 -17.19 -26.67
C HIS A 273 -14.65 -17.50 -28.16
N ALA A 274 -13.93 -18.49 -28.64
CA ALA A 274 -14.00 -18.96 -30.02
C ALA A 274 -14.31 -20.46 -30.02
N LYS A 275 -15.38 -20.85 -30.72
CA LYS A 275 -15.64 -22.26 -31.00
C LYS A 275 -15.03 -22.63 -32.34
N VAL A 276 -14.04 -23.52 -32.33
CA VAL A 276 -13.33 -23.98 -33.52
C VAL A 276 -13.48 -25.49 -33.64
N CYS A 277 -14.02 -25.95 -34.77
CA CYS A 277 -14.17 -27.37 -35.07
C CYS A 277 -13.31 -27.74 -36.28
N GLY A 278 -12.64 -28.89 -36.22
CA GLY A 278 -11.78 -29.34 -37.29
C GLY A 278 -11.07 -30.65 -37.01
N THR A 279 -10.28 -31.08 -37.98
CA THR A 279 -9.34 -32.19 -37.82
C THR A 279 -8.02 -31.66 -37.27
N VAL A 280 -7.45 -32.34 -36.28
CA VAL A 280 -6.15 -31.98 -35.69
C VAL A 280 -5.03 -32.38 -36.66
N ASP A 281 -4.34 -31.42 -37.23
CA ASP A 281 -3.18 -31.69 -38.10
C ASP A 281 -1.87 -31.75 -37.32
N ALA A 282 -1.77 -30.95 -36.27
CA ALA A 282 -0.64 -30.95 -35.36
C ALA A 282 -1.08 -30.48 -33.97
N TYR A 283 -0.54 -31.12 -32.94
CA TYR A 283 -0.72 -30.69 -31.56
C TYR A 283 0.60 -30.85 -30.79
N VAL A 284 1.04 -29.76 -30.17
CA VAL A 284 2.17 -29.72 -29.24
C VAL A 284 1.67 -29.06 -27.98
N ALA A 285 1.63 -29.80 -26.88
CA ALA A 285 1.21 -29.27 -25.59
C ALA A 285 2.16 -28.16 -25.10
N ALA A 286 1.61 -27.14 -24.45
CA ALA A 286 2.42 -26.15 -23.76
C ALA A 286 3.14 -26.77 -22.56
N THR A 287 4.35 -26.27 -22.26
CA THR A 287 5.09 -26.63 -21.04
C THR A 287 5.10 -25.43 -20.07
N SER A 288 5.74 -25.57 -18.92
CA SER A 288 5.85 -24.46 -17.95
C SER A 288 6.68 -23.26 -18.46
N SER A 289 7.42 -23.43 -19.56
CA SER A 289 8.29 -22.37 -20.10
C SER A 289 8.21 -22.21 -21.61
N THR A 290 7.49 -23.09 -22.30
CA THR A 290 7.38 -23.08 -23.77
C THR A 290 5.92 -23.07 -24.19
N GLU A 291 5.59 -22.22 -25.14
CA GLU A 291 4.26 -22.15 -25.74
C GLU A 291 3.94 -23.42 -26.52
N GLY A 292 2.68 -23.84 -26.46
CA GLY A 292 2.16 -24.95 -27.24
C GLY A 292 1.55 -24.46 -28.56
N VAL A 293 1.16 -25.40 -29.42
CA VAL A 293 0.53 -25.11 -30.70
C VAL A 293 -0.53 -26.16 -30.99
N ILE A 294 -1.69 -25.72 -31.48
CA ILE A 294 -2.68 -26.59 -32.10
C ILE A 294 -2.97 -26.08 -33.52
N ASN A 295 -2.93 -26.99 -34.49
CA ASN A 295 -3.29 -26.71 -35.87
C ASN A 295 -4.54 -27.49 -36.24
N LEU A 296 -5.61 -26.77 -36.63
CA LEU A 296 -6.87 -27.34 -37.07
C LEU A 296 -7.11 -27.00 -38.56
N ASN A 297 -7.45 -28.02 -39.35
CA ASN A 297 -7.78 -27.91 -40.79
C ASN A 297 -6.70 -27.21 -41.65
N GLY A 298 -5.42 -27.36 -41.29
CA GLY A 298 -4.24 -26.95 -42.05
C GLY A 298 -4.00 -25.44 -42.12
N THR A 299 -4.88 -24.63 -41.53
CA THR A 299 -4.92 -23.18 -41.68
C THR A 299 -5.10 -22.43 -40.37
N SER A 300 -5.70 -23.05 -39.36
CA SER A 300 -5.93 -22.41 -38.05
C SER A 300 -4.80 -22.78 -37.10
N LEU A 301 -3.71 -22.00 -37.15
CA LEU A 301 -2.61 -22.10 -36.19
C LEU A 301 -2.95 -21.30 -34.94
N LEU A 302 -3.27 -22.01 -33.86
CA LEU A 302 -3.56 -21.42 -32.57
C LEU A 302 -2.39 -21.66 -31.62
N THR A 303 -1.81 -20.58 -31.10
CA THR A 303 -0.73 -20.66 -30.12
C THR A 303 -1.32 -20.79 -28.71
N ILE A 304 -0.82 -21.75 -27.94
CA ILE A 304 -1.23 -22.02 -26.56
C ILE A 304 -0.19 -21.37 -25.65
N ARG A 305 -0.63 -20.53 -24.71
CA ARG A 305 0.30 -19.89 -23.76
C ARG A 305 1.03 -20.95 -22.93
N ALA A 306 2.29 -20.68 -22.55
CA ALA A 306 3.00 -21.50 -21.57
C ALA A 306 2.14 -21.71 -20.30
N GLU A 307 2.35 -22.84 -19.63
CA GLU A 307 1.59 -23.28 -18.43
C GLU A 307 0.10 -23.58 -18.65
N THR A 308 -0.42 -23.43 -19.87
CA THR A 308 -1.83 -23.70 -20.15
C THR A 308 -2.08 -25.19 -20.41
N VAL A 309 -3.05 -25.75 -19.70
CA VAL A 309 -3.58 -27.10 -19.93
C VAL A 309 -4.95 -26.98 -20.58
N ILE A 310 -5.14 -27.66 -21.72
CA ILE A 310 -6.43 -27.75 -22.40
C ILE A 310 -7.18 -28.97 -21.84
N ASP A 311 -8.40 -28.75 -21.35
CA ASP A 311 -9.26 -29.83 -20.90
C ASP A 311 -9.68 -30.69 -22.10
N GLY A 312 -9.48 -32.00 -21.99
CA GLY A 312 -9.66 -32.92 -23.11
C GLY A 312 -8.48 -33.00 -24.06
N ALA A 313 -7.28 -32.53 -23.68
CA ALA A 313 -6.05 -32.65 -24.49
C ALA A 313 -5.77 -34.09 -25.00
N ALA A 314 -6.22 -35.12 -24.29
CA ALA A 314 -6.09 -36.52 -24.74
C ALA A 314 -6.89 -36.83 -26.02
N THR A 315 -7.90 -36.01 -26.36
CA THR A 315 -8.69 -36.12 -27.59
C THR A 315 -8.00 -35.45 -28.79
N LEU A 316 -6.94 -34.67 -28.56
CA LEU A 316 -6.18 -33.94 -29.59
C LEU A 316 -5.11 -34.81 -30.26
N ALA A 317 -5.47 -36.02 -30.66
CA ALA A 317 -4.59 -36.86 -31.48
C ALA A 317 -4.59 -36.37 -32.93
N VAL A 318 -3.42 -36.39 -33.59
CA VAL A 318 -3.33 -36.04 -35.02
C VAL A 318 -4.26 -36.93 -35.83
N GLY A 319 -5.11 -36.32 -36.67
CA GLY A 319 -6.15 -36.97 -37.46
C GLY A 319 -7.52 -37.07 -36.78
N ALA A 320 -7.64 -36.72 -35.49
CA ALA A 320 -8.93 -36.70 -34.80
C ALA A 320 -9.77 -35.48 -35.20
N SER A 321 -11.09 -35.67 -35.35
CA SER A 321 -12.05 -34.57 -35.48
C SER A 321 -12.51 -34.10 -34.11
N VAL A 322 -12.30 -32.83 -33.82
CA VAL A 322 -12.58 -32.22 -32.52
C VAL A 322 -13.35 -30.91 -32.71
N CYS A 323 -14.13 -30.54 -31.69
CA CYS A 323 -14.63 -29.19 -31.49
C CYS A 323 -14.05 -28.67 -30.19
N CYS A 324 -13.38 -27.52 -30.26
CA CYS A 324 -12.82 -26.84 -29.11
C CYS A 324 -13.58 -25.54 -28.84
N ASP A 325 -14.00 -25.36 -27.59
CA ASP A 325 -14.45 -24.08 -27.05
C ASP A 325 -13.21 -23.44 -26.39
N LEU A 326 -12.62 -22.48 -27.10
CA LEU A 326 -11.36 -21.85 -26.76
C LEU A 326 -11.58 -20.51 -26.08
N SER A 327 -10.83 -20.27 -25.01
CA SER A 327 -10.65 -18.97 -24.37
C SER A 327 -9.34 -18.38 -24.88
N LEU A 328 -9.39 -17.22 -25.53
CA LEU A 328 -8.22 -16.55 -26.12
C LEU A 328 -7.86 -15.29 -25.33
N ASP A 329 -6.60 -15.05 -25.02
CA ASP A 329 -6.15 -13.79 -24.43
C ASP A 329 -6.23 -12.61 -25.41
N ALA A 330 -5.88 -11.40 -24.93
CA ALA A 330 -5.95 -10.17 -25.71
C ALA A 330 -5.07 -10.16 -26.98
N ILE A 331 -4.11 -11.09 -27.10
CA ILE A 331 -3.27 -11.26 -28.30
C ILE A 331 -3.66 -12.50 -29.13
N GLY A 332 -4.77 -13.14 -28.78
CA GLY A 332 -5.32 -14.30 -29.51
C GLY A 332 -4.69 -15.64 -29.14
N LYS A 333 -3.96 -15.75 -28.03
CA LYS A 333 -3.39 -17.02 -27.56
C LYS A 333 -4.37 -17.78 -26.68
N VAL A 334 -4.42 -19.10 -26.84
CA VAL A 334 -5.26 -19.98 -26.03
C VAL A 334 -4.77 -19.95 -24.58
N VAL A 335 -5.68 -19.66 -23.65
CA VAL A 335 -5.45 -19.66 -22.20
C VAL A 335 -6.23 -20.79 -21.51
N ALA A 336 -5.99 -20.96 -20.21
CA ALA A 336 -6.68 -21.92 -19.36
C ALA A 336 -8.21 -21.74 -19.45
N THR A 337 -8.99 -22.79 -19.16
CA THR A 337 -10.46 -22.95 -19.36
C THR A 337 -10.89 -23.38 -20.76
N SER A 338 -9.96 -23.51 -21.71
CA SER A 338 -10.28 -24.05 -23.04
C SER A 338 -10.57 -25.55 -22.97
N THR A 339 -11.66 -26.00 -23.59
CA THR A 339 -12.07 -27.40 -23.62
C THR A 339 -12.13 -27.91 -25.05
N CYS A 340 -11.72 -29.15 -25.28
CA CYS A 340 -11.85 -29.83 -26.56
C CYS A 340 -12.55 -31.18 -26.36
N ALA A 341 -13.51 -31.46 -27.23
CA ALA A 341 -14.20 -32.75 -27.28
C ALA A 341 -14.14 -33.33 -28.69
N ALA A 342 -14.10 -34.66 -28.79
CA ALA A 342 -14.25 -35.35 -30.06
C ALA A 342 -15.62 -34.97 -30.66
N SER A 343 -15.64 -34.56 -31.93
CA SER A 343 -16.90 -34.37 -32.63
C SER A 343 -17.39 -35.74 -33.10
N SER A 344 -18.60 -36.14 -32.68
CA SER A 344 -19.34 -37.15 -33.42
C SER A 344 -19.53 -36.59 -34.82
N GLY A 345 -19.08 -37.29 -35.86
CA GLY A 345 -19.07 -36.81 -37.25
C GLY A 345 -20.45 -36.61 -37.86
N GLU A 346 -21.36 -35.90 -37.19
CA GLU A 346 -22.53 -35.29 -37.78
C GLU A 346 -22.06 -34.08 -38.59
N GLY A 347 -21.97 -34.30 -39.89
CA GLY A 347 -21.28 -33.46 -40.85
C GLY A 347 -21.53 -31.95 -40.68
N ALA A 348 -20.45 -31.19 -40.88
CA ALA A 348 -20.45 -29.75 -41.04
C ALA A 348 -21.31 -29.34 -42.25
N GLY A 349 -22.62 -29.25 -42.06
CA GLY A 349 -23.51 -28.43 -42.87
C GLY A 349 -23.41 -27.00 -42.36
N GLY A 350 -22.63 -26.16 -43.05
CA GLY A 350 -22.46 -24.76 -42.68
C GLY A 350 -23.79 -24.02 -42.59
N SER A 351 -24.17 -23.62 -41.38
CA SER A 351 -25.17 -22.58 -41.14
C SER A 351 -24.43 -21.29 -40.83
N ALA A 352 -24.16 -20.50 -41.87
CA ALA A 352 -23.81 -19.09 -41.71
C ALA A 352 -24.94 -18.40 -40.93
N GLY A 353 -24.60 -17.76 -39.82
CA GLY A 353 -25.53 -16.96 -39.03
C GLY A 353 -26.07 -15.80 -39.86
N ALA A 354 -27.28 -15.94 -40.37
CA ALA A 354 -28.09 -14.82 -40.83
C ALA A 354 -28.80 -14.22 -39.61
N GLY A 355 -28.54 -12.93 -39.35
CA GLY A 355 -29.34 -12.13 -38.46
C GLY A 355 -30.81 -12.18 -38.88
N GLY A 356 -31.70 -12.44 -37.92
CA GLY A 356 -33.12 -12.62 -38.16
C GLY A 356 -33.93 -12.11 -36.98
N THR A 357 -34.54 -10.96 -37.21
CA THR A 357 -35.44 -10.16 -36.37
C THR A 357 -36.58 -10.94 -35.70
N THR A 358 -36.96 -10.48 -34.51
CA THR A 358 -38.19 -10.82 -33.77
C THR A 358 -39.45 -10.70 -34.63
N GLY A 359 -40.14 -11.83 -34.83
CA GLY A 359 -41.48 -11.92 -35.40
C GLY A 359 -42.43 -12.63 -34.45
N THR A 360 -43.34 -11.88 -33.85
CA THR A 360 -44.48 -12.33 -33.04
C THR A 360 -45.51 -13.03 -33.92
N GLY A 361 -45.84 -14.29 -33.59
CA GLY A 361 -46.87 -15.08 -34.25
C GLY A 361 -47.86 -15.67 -33.25
N THR A 362 -49.04 -15.07 -33.20
CA THR A 362 -50.26 -15.48 -32.48
C THR A 362 -51.01 -16.60 -33.21
N GLY A 363 -51.69 -17.47 -32.44
CA GLY A 363 -52.84 -18.30 -32.87
C GLY A 363 -52.49 -19.76 -33.19
N GLY A 364 -53.28 -20.77 -32.85
CA GLY A 364 -54.62 -20.81 -32.29
C GLY A 364 -55.01 -22.24 -31.91
N SER A 365 -56.02 -22.33 -31.05
CA SER A 365 -56.64 -23.55 -30.51
C SER A 365 -57.55 -24.24 -31.53
N PRO A 366 -57.66 -25.58 -31.58
CA PRO A 366 -58.79 -26.24 -32.20
C PRO A 366 -59.80 -26.68 -31.14
N GLY A 367 -61.01 -26.15 -31.30
CA GLY A 367 -62.21 -26.56 -30.60
C GLY A 367 -62.83 -27.85 -31.15
N THR A 368 -63.62 -28.42 -30.26
CA THR A 368 -64.59 -29.53 -30.37
C THR A 368 -65.46 -29.52 -31.63
N GLY A 369 -65.73 -30.71 -32.18
CA GLY A 369 -66.86 -30.98 -33.08
C GLY A 369 -67.63 -32.21 -32.61
N ALA A 370 -68.89 -32.00 -32.25
CA ALA A 370 -69.88 -33.05 -32.01
C ALA A 370 -70.52 -33.50 -33.33
N GLY A 371 -70.85 -34.78 -33.39
CA GLY A 371 -71.65 -35.45 -34.41
C GLY A 371 -72.04 -36.82 -33.89
#